data_AF-A0A5D4P0H2-F1
#
_entry.id   AF-A0A5D4P0H2-F1
#
_cell.length_a   1.000
_cell.length_b   1.000
_cell.length_c   1.000
_cell.angle_alpha   90.00
_cell.angle_beta   90.00
_cell.angle_gamma   90.00
#
_symmetry.space_group_name_H-M   'P 1'
#
loop_
_entity.id
_entity.type
_entity.pdbx_description
1 polymer ?
#
loop_
_entity_poly.entity_id
_entity_poly.type
_entity_poly.pdbx_seq_one_letter_code
_entity_poly.pdbx_strand_id
1 'polypeptide(L)'
;MNTALILLITYFIIINLMGFMIMGNDKTRAKKQQYRIKESTIWKAAFLGGAAGCFAGMRVFRHKTKHKVFKYGLPALSVGQLISYSALAFVFYQG
;
A
#
# COMPACT_ATOMS: atom_id res chain seq x y z
N MET A 1 -10.48 -12.45 21.99
CA MET A 1 -10.07 -11.77 20.74
C MET A 1 -8.68 -11.18 20.99
N ASN A 2 -7.61 -11.71 20.38
CA ASN A 2 -6.24 -11.31 20.72
C ASN A 2 -6.01 -9.82 20.41
N THR A 3 -5.64 -9.03 21.42
CA THR A 3 -5.33 -7.59 21.26
C THR A 3 -4.27 -7.35 20.19
N ALA A 4 -3.32 -8.29 20.04
CA ALA A 4 -2.32 -8.29 18.98
C ALA A 4 -2.93 -8.36 17.56
N LEU A 5 -3.97 -9.18 17.34
CA LEU A 5 -4.66 -9.26 16.06
C LEU A 5 -5.37 -7.95 15.72
N ILE A 6 -5.99 -7.31 16.72
CA ILE A 6 -6.67 -6.01 16.54
C ILE A 6 -5.67 -4.93 16.12
N LEU A 7 -4.49 -4.87 16.75
CA LEU A 7 -3.42 -3.93 16.39
C LEU A 7 -2.91 -4.16 14.96
N LEU A 8 -2.71 -5.42 14.57
CA LEU A 8 -2.28 -5.80 13.22
C LEU A 8 -3.28 -5.36 12.15
N ILE A 9 -4.56 -5.65 12.35
CA ILE A 9 -5.63 -5.27 11.40
C ILE A 9 -5.75 -3.75 11.32
N THR A 10 -5.71 -3.05 12.46
CA THR A 10 -5.80 -1.59 12.51
C THR A 10 -4.64 -0.93 11.76
N TYR A 11 -3.41 -1.40 12.00
CA TYR A 11 -2.23 -0.94 11.27
C TYR A 11 -2.37 -1.17 9.76
N PHE A 12 -2.86 -2.35 9.36
CA PHE A 12 -3.06 -2.69 7.95
C PHE A 12 -4.09 -1.77 7.27
N ILE A 13 -5.18 -1.43 7.94
CA ILE A 13 -6.19 -0.51 7.40
C ILE A 13 -5.58 0.88 7.21
N ILE A 14 -4.87 1.39 8.23
CA ILE A 14 -4.28 2.74 8.19
C ILE A 14 -3.25 2.85 7.06
N ILE A 15 -2.34 1.87 6.94
CA ILE A 15 -1.29 1.91 5.91
C ILE A 15 -1.87 1.81 4.49
N ASN A 16 -2.93 1.02 4.30
CA ASN A 16 -3.64 0.93 3.01
C ASN A 16 -4.36 2.23 2.66
N LEU A 17 -5.03 2.87 3.63
CA LEU A 17 -5.64 4.18 3.43
C LEU A 17 -4.58 5.24 3.07
N MET A 18 -3.44 5.26 3.78
CA MET A 18 -2.35 6.18 3.45
C MET A 18 -1.82 5.95 2.03
N GLY A 19 -1.59 4.70 1.64
CA GLY A 19 -1.17 4.35 0.28
C GLY A 19 -2.16 4.80 -0.80
N PHE A 20 -3.46 4.69 -0.52
CA PHE A 20 -4.52 5.15 -1.41
C PHE A 20 -4.59 6.68 -1.50
N MET A 21 -4.50 7.37 -0.36
CA MET A 21 -4.52 8.84 -0.30
C MET A 21 -3.34 9.45 -1.05
N ILE A 22 -2.13 8.89 -0.91
CA ILE A 22 -0.94 9.36 -1.65
C ILE A 22 -1.22 9.35 -3.16
N MET A 23 -1.82 8.27 -3.67
CA MET A 23 -2.13 8.14 -5.09
C MET A 23 -3.23 9.11 -5.55
N GLY A 24 -4.23 9.34 -4.71
CA GLY A 24 -5.28 10.35 -4.98
C GLY A 24 -4.74 11.78 -4.96
N ASN A 25 -3.83 12.07 -4.03
CA ASN A 25 -3.19 13.37 -3.93
C ASN A 25 -2.28 13.64 -5.13
N ASP A 26 -1.58 12.60 -5.64
CA ASP A 26 -0.80 12.68 -6.87
C ASP A 26 -1.69 13.05 -8.07
N LYS A 27 -2.89 12.44 -8.21
CA LYS A 27 -3.85 12.79 -9.27
C LYS A 27 -4.33 14.24 -9.16
N THR A 28 -4.64 14.70 -7.96
CA THR A 28 -5.10 16.07 -7.71
C THR A 28 -4.00 17.08 -8.06
N ARG A 29 -2.74 16.78 -7.72
CA ARG A 29 -1.58 17.61 -8.08
C ARG A 29 -1.33 17.62 -9.59
N ALA A 30 -1.48 16.47 -10.26
CA ALA A 30 -1.39 16.38 -11.72
C ALA A 30 -2.47 17.23 -12.42
N LYS A 31 -3.71 17.26 -11.89
CA LYS A 31 -4.77 18.15 -12.39
C LYS A 31 -4.48 19.63 -12.17
N LYS A 32 -3.85 19.98 -11.04
CA LYS A 32 -3.50 21.36 -10.68
C LYS A 32 -2.18 21.85 -11.29
N GLN A 33 -1.55 21.06 -12.19
CA GLN A 33 -0.21 21.31 -12.74
C GLN A 33 0.87 21.63 -11.68
N GLN A 34 0.71 21.08 -10.48
CA GLN A 34 1.71 21.22 -9.42
C GLN A 34 2.76 20.12 -9.51
N TYR A 35 3.85 20.27 -8.75
CA TYR A 35 4.92 19.29 -8.66
C TYR A 35 4.38 17.87 -8.45
N ARG A 36 4.67 16.98 -9.39
CA ARG A 36 4.31 15.55 -9.31
C ARG A 36 5.03 14.88 -8.14
N ILE A 37 4.35 13.96 -7.46
CA ILE A 37 4.97 13.22 -6.36
C ILE A 37 6.03 12.28 -6.92
N LYS A 38 7.22 12.28 -6.29
CA LYS A 38 8.31 11.39 -6.66
C LYS A 38 7.89 9.93 -6.47
N GLU A 39 8.31 9.08 -7.41
CA GLU A 39 8.00 7.64 -7.40
C GLU A 39 8.52 6.95 -6.13
N SER A 40 9.61 7.48 -5.57
CA SER A 40 10.18 7.02 -4.30
C SER A 40 9.22 7.15 -3.12
N THR A 41 8.34 8.15 -3.08
CA THR A 41 7.35 8.30 -2.00
C THR A 41 6.29 7.20 -2.05
N ILE A 42 5.84 6.83 -3.25
CA ILE A 42 4.87 5.75 -3.44
C ILE A 42 5.53 4.41 -3.10
N TRP A 43 6.78 4.20 -3.49
CA TRP A 43 7.56 3.02 -3.10
C TRP A 43 7.77 2.91 -1.60
N LYS A 44 8.08 4.02 -0.91
CA LYS A 44 8.19 4.04 0.57
C LYS A 44 6.87 3.66 1.24
N ALA A 45 5.75 4.20 0.77
CA ALA A 45 4.44 3.85 1.29
C ALA A 45 4.09 2.37 1.04
N ALA A 46 4.42 1.85 -0.16
CA ALA A 46 4.25 0.44 -0.47
C ALA A 46 5.11 -0.47 0.42
N PHE A 47 6.37 -0.09 0.64
CA PHE A 47 7.32 -0.82 1.47
C PHE A 47 6.89 -0.85 2.95
N LEU A 48 6.29 0.24 3.45
CA LEU A 48 5.76 0.33 4.81
C LEU A 48 4.49 -0.50 5.07
N GLY A 49 3.88 -1.11 4.05
CA GLY A 49 2.63 -1.89 4.21
C GLY A 49 1.49 -1.44 3.30
N GLY A 50 1.62 -0.29 2.64
CA GLY A 50 0.57 0.32 1.84
C GLY A 50 0.49 -0.20 0.41
N ALA A 51 1.15 -1.32 0.08
CA ALA A 51 1.29 -1.79 -1.31
C ALA A 51 -0.08 -2.09 -1.95
N ALA A 52 -0.99 -2.73 -1.21
CA ALA A 52 -2.34 -3.02 -1.67
C ALA A 52 -3.17 -1.74 -1.87
N GLY A 53 -3.08 -0.77 -0.95
CA GLY A 53 -3.76 0.52 -1.03
C GLY A 53 -3.22 1.41 -2.16
N CYS A 54 -1.91 1.40 -2.37
CA CYS A 54 -1.28 2.02 -3.53
C CYS A 54 -1.74 1.36 -4.83
N PHE A 55 -1.78 0.03 -4.91
CA PHE A 55 -2.25 -0.68 -6.10
C PHE A 55 -3.72 -0.38 -6.41
N ALA A 56 -4.59 -0.37 -5.40
CA ALA A 56 -5.99 0.01 -5.52
C ALA A 56 -6.11 1.47 -5.99
N GLY A 57 -5.37 2.40 -5.39
CA GLY A 57 -5.31 3.79 -5.80
C GLY A 57 -4.86 3.93 -7.26
N MET A 58 -3.86 3.16 -7.69
CA MET A 58 -3.35 3.20 -9.06
C MET A 58 -4.43 2.80 -10.07
N ARG A 59 -5.20 1.73 -9.78
CA ARG A 59 -6.32 1.28 -10.62
C ARG A 59 -7.46 2.27 -10.63
N VAL A 60 -7.89 2.78 -9.47
CA VAL A 60 -9.01 3.73 -9.35
C VAL A 60 -8.70 5.04 -10.04
N PHE A 61 -7.50 5.58 -9.81
CA PHE A 61 -7.10 6.85 -10.38
C PHE A 61 -6.63 6.73 -11.83
N ARG A 62 -6.40 5.51 -12.33
CA ARG A 62 -5.80 5.18 -13.64
C ARG A 62 -4.54 6.01 -13.92
N HIS A 63 -3.81 6.34 -12.86
CA HIS A 63 -2.64 7.20 -12.92
C HIS A 63 -1.39 6.34 -12.74
N LYS A 64 -0.36 6.56 -13.59
CA LYS A 64 0.92 5.83 -13.60
C LYS A 64 0.85 4.29 -13.77
N THR A 65 -0.17 3.75 -14.44
CA THR A 65 -0.27 2.31 -14.76
C THR A 65 0.73 1.81 -15.83
N LYS A 66 1.42 2.71 -16.56
CA LYS A 66 2.40 2.36 -17.60
C LYS A 66 3.80 2.05 -17.07
N HIS A 67 4.14 2.40 -15.83
CA HIS A 67 5.45 2.09 -15.27
C HIS A 67 5.51 0.62 -14.87
N LYS A 68 6.22 -0.19 -15.64
CA LYS A 68 6.41 -1.64 -15.43
C LYS A 68 6.86 -1.95 -13.99
N VAL A 69 7.71 -1.09 -13.43
CA VAL A 69 8.22 -1.18 -12.05
C VAL A 69 7.07 -1.18 -11.03
N PHE A 70 6.04 -0.35 -11.20
CA PHE A 70 4.87 -0.34 -10.32
C PHE A 70 3.92 -1.49 -10.59
N LYS A 71 3.76 -1.88 -11.87
CA LYS A 71 2.86 -2.97 -12.27
C LYS A 71 3.28 -4.32 -11.67
N TYR A 72 4.58 -4.59 -11.57
CA TYR A 72 5.10 -5.84 -11.01
C TYR A 72 5.57 -5.71 -9.56
N GLY A 73 6.13 -4.56 -9.18
CA GLY A 73 6.67 -4.33 -7.84
C GLY A 73 5.62 -4.25 -6.74
N LEU A 74 4.50 -3.55 -6.98
CA LEU A 74 3.41 -3.46 -6.01
C LEU A 74 2.74 -4.81 -5.69
N PRO A 75 2.34 -5.63 -6.68
CA PRO A 75 1.77 -6.94 -6.37
C PRO A 75 2.80 -7.87 -5.71
N ALA A 76 4.08 -7.85 -6.13
CA ALA A 76 5.12 -8.65 -5.47
C ALA A 76 5.29 -8.28 -3.98
N LEU A 77 5.35 -6.99 -3.66
CA LEU A 77 5.40 -6.51 -2.27
C LEU A 77 4.14 -6.85 -1.48
N SER A 78 2.96 -6.75 -2.11
CA SER A 78 1.69 -7.08 -1.47
C SER A 78 1.62 -8.56 -1.10
N VAL A 79 2.12 -9.45 -1.96
CA VAL A 79 2.19 -10.90 -1.69
C VAL A 79 3.17 -11.18 -0.55
N GLY A 80 4.35 -10.55 -0.56
CA GLY A 80 5.32 -10.68 0.53
C GLY A 80 4.74 -10.27 1.89
N GLN A 81 4.03 -9.13 1.94
CA GLN A 81 3.36 -8.66 3.15
C GLN A 81 2.25 -9.61 3.62
N LEU A 82 1.43 -10.12 2.69
CA LEU A 82 0.41 -11.11 3.01
C LEU A 82 0.99 -12.37 3.66
N ILE A 83 2.14 -12.86 3.17
CA ILE A 83 2.83 -14.02 3.74
C ILE A 83 3.39 -13.70 5.13
N SER A 84 4.02 -12.53 5.31
CA SER A 84 4.52 -12.12 6.62
C SER A 84 3.39 -11.96 7.64
N TYR A 85 2.25 -11.40 7.23
CA TYR A 85 1.09 -11.24 8.09
C TYR A 85 0.40 -12.56 8.40
N SER A 86 0.29 -13.49 7.44
CA SER A 86 -0.28 -14.82 7.69
C SER A 86 0.61 -15.64 8.62
N ALA A 87 1.94 -15.55 8.46
CA ALA A 87 2.89 -16.19 9.37
C ALA A 87 2.79 -15.64 10.79
N LEU A 88 2.74 -14.31 10.95
CA LEU A 88 2.53 -13.68 12.26
C LEU A 88 1.19 -14.11 12.87
N ALA A 89 0.10 -14.09 12.10
CA ALA A 89 -1.21 -14.51 12.58
C ALA A 89 -1.21 -15.98 13.02
N PHE A 90 -0.51 -16.86 12.32
CA PHE A 90 -0.37 -18.27 12.68
C PHE A 90 0.41 -18.46 13.99
N VAL A 91 1.54 -17.74 14.15
CA VAL A 91 2.35 -17.74 15.38
C VAL A 91 1.54 -17.22 16.57
N PHE A 92 0.77 -16.14 16.40
CA PHE A 92 -0.09 -15.57 17.45
C PHE A 92 -1.38 -16.37 17.71
N TYR A 93 -1.77 -17.29 16.81
CA TYR A 93 -2.90 -18.19 17.02
C TYR A 93 -2.48 -19.46 17.79
N GLN A 94 -1.21 -19.86 17.67
CA GLN A 94 -0.64 -20.99 18.41
C GLN A 94 -0.18 -20.63 19.83
N GLY A 95 0.09 -19.34 20.09
CA GLY A 95 0.56 -18.82 21.38
C GLY A 95 -0.54 -18.37 22.33
#